data_AF-A0A7W0STV8-F1
#
_entry.id   AF-A0A7W0STV8-F1
#
_cell.length_a   1.000
_cell.length_b   1.000
_cell.length_c   1.000
_cell.angle_alpha   90.00
_cell.angle_beta   90.00
_cell.angle_gamma   90.00
#
_symmetry.space_group_name_H-M   'P 1'
#
loop_
_entity.id
_entity.type
_entity.pdbx_description
1 polymer ?
#
loop_
_entity_poly.entity_id
_entity_poly.type
_entity_poly.pdbx_seq_one_letter_code
_entity_poly.pdbx_strand_id
1 'polypeptide(L)'
;MLSRRAGKAVVLAVVTACAALSGCGGDSDVYAGLSEERARKEAKIFLEQEIREPTSPLHRHRVRMGRVRPGRNLSAERAWVASFSDLTTGGRFCVKLWRSGAKTLHAEFDRCTRAEKPPDRSDPEV
;
A
#
# COMPACT_ATOMS: atom_id res chain seq x y z
N MET A 1 -39.86 -22.66 65.51
CA MET A 1 -40.75 -21.68 64.85
C MET A 1 -40.00 -21.08 63.66
N LEU A 2 -40.56 -21.24 62.45
CA LEU A 2 -40.06 -20.65 61.20
C LEU A 2 -40.13 -19.11 61.26
N SER A 3 -39.11 -18.42 60.74
CA SER A 3 -39.36 -17.27 59.88
C SER A 3 -38.12 -16.83 59.10
N ARG A 4 -38.28 -16.87 57.77
CA ARG A 4 -37.38 -16.38 56.73
C ARG A 4 -37.43 -14.86 56.67
N ARG A 5 -36.27 -14.20 56.51
CA ARG A 5 -36.12 -12.90 55.83
C ARG A 5 -34.75 -12.93 55.12
N ALA A 6 -34.69 -13.31 53.84
CA ALA A 6 -34.75 -12.40 52.69
C ALA A 6 -33.66 -11.31 52.76
N GLY A 7 -32.43 -11.69 52.45
CA GLY A 7 -31.28 -10.80 52.29
C GLY A 7 -30.81 -10.79 50.84
N LYS A 8 -31.35 -9.84 50.08
CA LYS A 8 -30.91 -9.27 48.79
C LYS A 8 -29.83 -10.03 48.00
N ALA A 9 -30.27 -10.56 46.86
CA ALA A 9 -29.42 -11.06 45.79
C ALA A 9 -28.40 -10.00 45.33
N VAL A 10 -27.12 -10.34 45.45
CA VAL A 10 -26.03 -9.63 44.77
C VAL A 10 -26.01 -10.13 43.33
N VAL A 11 -26.65 -9.40 42.42
CA VAL A 11 -26.48 -9.63 40.98
C VAL A 11 -25.35 -8.73 40.51
N LEU A 12 -24.21 -9.38 40.32
CA LEU A 12 -22.95 -8.88 39.79
C LEU A 12 -23.20 -8.23 38.40
N ALA A 13 -23.23 -6.90 38.33
CA ALA A 13 -23.20 -6.18 37.07
C ALA A 13 -21.74 -6.11 36.58
N VAL A 14 -21.24 -7.20 36.00
CA VAL A 14 -19.96 -7.16 35.27
C VAL A 14 -20.25 -6.70 33.85
N VAL A 15 -19.97 -5.42 33.67
CA VAL A 15 -19.81 -4.65 32.43
C VAL A 15 -19.35 -5.56 31.29
N THR A 16 -20.27 -5.90 30.39
CA THR A 16 -19.94 -6.47 29.09
C THR A 16 -19.39 -5.34 28.22
N ALA A 17 -18.14 -4.96 28.49
CA ALA A 17 -17.34 -4.22 27.53
C ALA A 17 -16.97 -5.20 26.41
N CYS A 18 -17.95 -5.54 25.57
CA CYS A 18 -17.63 -5.90 24.19
C CYS A 18 -17.05 -4.64 23.59
N ALA A 19 -15.72 -4.54 23.71
CA ALA A 19 -14.91 -3.69 22.87
C ALA A 19 -15.45 -3.88 21.46
N ALA A 20 -16.07 -2.82 20.96
CA ALA A 20 -16.33 -2.69 19.55
C ALA A 20 -14.99 -3.00 18.88
N LEU A 21 -14.91 -4.18 18.26
CA LEU A 21 -14.09 -4.37 17.09
C LEU A 21 -14.71 -3.44 16.05
N SER A 22 -14.50 -2.13 16.22
CA SER A 22 -14.34 -1.21 15.11
C SER A 22 -13.20 -1.83 14.33
N GLY A 23 -13.60 -2.69 13.38
CA GLY A 23 -12.73 -3.14 12.33
C GLY A 23 -12.03 -1.89 11.84
N CYS A 24 -10.72 -1.85 12.05
CA CYS A 24 -9.84 -0.91 11.37
C CYS A 24 -9.80 -1.35 9.90
N GLY A 25 -10.98 -1.38 9.26
CA GLY A 25 -11.17 -1.47 7.83
C GLY A 25 -11.03 -0.05 7.32
N GLY A 26 -9.84 0.51 7.45
CA GLY A 26 -9.48 1.69 6.69
C GLY A 26 -9.53 1.27 5.25
N ASP A 27 -10.56 1.73 4.54
CA ASP A 27 -10.63 1.69 3.08
C ASP A 27 -9.25 2.06 2.56
N SER A 28 -8.53 1.05 2.07
CA SER A 28 -7.17 1.26 1.60
C SER A 28 -7.33 1.82 0.20
N ASP A 29 -7.44 3.15 0.10
CA ASP A 29 -7.68 3.91 -1.13
C ASP A 29 -7.07 3.18 -2.34
N VAL A 30 -7.95 2.57 -3.15
CA VAL A 30 -7.54 1.85 -4.35
C VAL A 30 -7.27 2.89 -5.41
N TYR A 31 -6.06 2.87 -5.96
CA TYR A 31 -5.66 3.74 -7.05
C TYR A 31 -4.95 2.90 -8.11
N ALA A 32 -5.27 3.13 -9.38
CA ALA A 32 -4.71 2.34 -10.49
C ALA A 32 -4.89 0.81 -10.30
N GLY A 33 -6.01 0.39 -9.69
CA GLY A 33 -6.33 -1.01 -9.41
C GLY A 33 -5.52 -1.67 -8.28
N LEU A 34 -4.83 -0.87 -7.45
CA LEU A 34 -4.01 -1.34 -6.33
C LEU A 34 -4.17 -0.43 -5.09
N SER A 35 -4.10 -0.99 -3.90
CA SER A 35 -3.86 -0.18 -2.69
C SER A 35 -2.40 0.29 -2.63
N GLU A 36 -2.12 1.37 -1.88
CA GLU A 36 -0.74 1.84 -1.67
C GLU A 36 0.16 0.74 -1.09
N GLU A 37 -0.35 -0.01 -0.10
CA GLU A 37 0.38 -1.11 0.53
C GLU A 37 0.75 -2.19 -0.51
N ARG A 38 -0.22 -2.56 -1.36
CA ARG A 38 0.04 -3.55 -2.41
C ARG A 38 1.05 -3.01 -3.41
N ALA A 39 0.90 -1.78 -3.88
CA ALA A 39 1.86 -1.15 -4.79
C ALA A 39 3.27 -1.11 -4.18
N ARG A 40 3.39 -0.81 -2.88
CA ARG A 40 4.67 -0.82 -2.16
C ARG A 40 5.30 -2.21 -2.15
N LYS A 41 4.52 -3.24 -1.84
CA LYS A 41 4.98 -4.63 -1.80
C LYS A 41 5.44 -5.09 -3.18
N GLU A 42 4.64 -4.84 -4.21
CA GLU A 42 4.97 -5.23 -5.59
C GLU A 42 6.20 -4.50 -6.12
N ALA A 43 6.36 -3.21 -5.80
CA ALA A 43 7.55 -2.45 -6.19
C ALA A 43 8.84 -3.05 -5.61
N LYS A 44 8.79 -3.56 -4.37
CA LYS A 44 9.93 -4.24 -3.75
C LYS A 44 10.22 -5.57 -4.42
N ILE A 45 9.20 -6.39 -4.66
CA ILE A 45 9.35 -7.70 -5.32
C ILE A 45 9.96 -7.52 -6.71
N PHE A 46 9.42 -6.61 -7.50
CA PHE A 46 9.93 -6.28 -8.83
C PHE A 46 11.40 -5.85 -8.78
N LEU A 47 11.76 -4.96 -7.84
CA LEU A 47 13.14 -4.51 -7.72
C LEU A 47 14.11 -5.59 -7.21
N GLU A 48 13.66 -6.47 -6.32
CA GLU A 48 14.45 -7.60 -5.86
C GLU A 48 14.76 -8.59 -6.99
N GLN A 49 13.84 -8.74 -7.95
CA GLN A 49 14.06 -9.53 -9.17
C GLN A 49 15.13 -8.88 -10.05
N GLU A 50 14.98 -7.58 -10.34
CA GLU A 50 15.92 -6.82 -11.17
C GLU A 50 17.35 -6.82 -10.61
N ILE A 51 17.52 -6.71 -9.29
CA ILE A 51 18.88 -6.73 -8.71
C ILE A 51 19.52 -8.13 -8.78
N ARG A 52 18.72 -9.19 -8.83
CA ARG A 52 19.22 -10.57 -8.91
C ARG A 52 19.47 -11.01 -10.35
N GLU A 53 18.70 -10.50 -11.29
CA GLU A 53 18.76 -10.86 -12.71
C GLU A 53 20.09 -10.37 -13.34
N PRO A 54 20.97 -11.27 -13.82
CA PRO A 54 22.27 -10.88 -14.38
C PRO A 54 22.18 -9.99 -15.63
N THR A 55 21.08 -10.07 -16.37
CA THR A 55 20.84 -9.25 -17.57
C THR A 55 20.25 -7.88 -17.26
N SER A 56 19.78 -7.66 -16.03
CA SER A 56 19.22 -6.37 -15.63
C SER A 56 20.31 -5.30 -15.49
N PRO A 57 20.05 -4.05 -15.90
CA PRO A 57 20.95 -2.93 -15.62
C PRO A 57 21.07 -2.61 -14.12
N LEU A 58 20.22 -3.19 -13.27
CA LEU A 58 20.28 -3.03 -11.80
C LEU A 58 20.97 -4.21 -11.11
N HIS A 59 21.56 -5.16 -11.85
CA HIS A 59 22.20 -6.33 -11.26
C HIS A 59 23.23 -5.92 -10.19
N ARG A 60 23.06 -6.43 -8.96
CA ARG A 60 23.89 -6.12 -7.77
C ARG A 60 23.88 -4.65 -7.32
N HIS A 61 22.99 -3.81 -7.84
CA HIS A 61 22.86 -2.44 -7.34
C HIS A 61 22.31 -2.43 -5.91
N ARG A 62 22.82 -1.51 -5.09
CA ARG A 62 22.31 -1.27 -3.74
C ARG A 62 21.28 -0.17 -3.83
N VAL A 63 20.02 -0.51 -3.60
CA VAL A 63 18.90 0.43 -3.75
C VAL A 63 18.18 0.65 -2.43
N ARG A 64 17.59 1.83 -2.28
CA ARG A 64 16.73 2.17 -1.14
C ARG A 64 15.40 2.70 -1.63
N MET A 65 14.32 2.05 -1.19
CA MET A 65 12.97 2.53 -1.47
C MET A 65 12.69 3.83 -0.72
N GLY A 66 12.16 4.81 -1.44
CA GLY A 66 11.61 6.04 -0.89
C GLY A 66 10.11 5.93 -0.66
N ARG A 67 9.36 6.93 -1.14
CA ARG A 67 7.91 6.98 -1.00
C ARG A 67 7.21 6.29 -2.18
N VAL A 68 6.00 5.82 -1.91
CA VAL A 68 5.00 5.43 -2.91
C VAL A 68 3.96 6.54 -2.93
N ARG A 69 3.54 6.97 -4.12
CA ARG A 69 2.55 8.05 -4.28
C ARG A 69 1.70 7.84 -5.53
N PRO A 70 0.47 8.38 -5.58
CA PRO A 70 -0.28 8.42 -6.83
C PRO A 70 0.46 9.24 -7.90
N GLY A 71 0.43 8.78 -9.14
CA GLY A 71 1.03 9.43 -10.31
C GLY A 71 0.51 8.81 -11.60
N ARG A 72 1.26 8.89 -12.70
CA ARG A 72 0.83 8.33 -13.99
C ARG A 72 1.93 7.47 -14.64
N ASN A 73 1.59 6.56 -15.55
CA ASN A 73 2.54 5.78 -16.36
C ASN A 73 3.08 6.61 -17.53
N LEU A 74 4.00 6.06 -18.35
CA LEU A 74 4.54 6.78 -19.51
C LEU A 74 3.46 7.13 -20.56
N SER A 75 2.36 6.38 -20.57
CA SER A 75 1.16 6.62 -21.40
C SER A 75 0.14 7.57 -20.76
N ALA A 76 0.51 8.26 -19.67
CA ALA A 76 -0.33 9.17 -18.91
C ALA A 76 -1.57 8.53 -18.23
N GLU A 77 -1.61 7.21 -18.06
CA GLU A 77 -2.65 6.51 -17.30
C GLU A 77 -2.34 6.49 -15.80
N ARG A 78 -3.34 6.27 -14.95
CA ARG A 78 -3.15 6.22 -13.49
C ARG A 78 -2.16 5.10 -13.09
N ALA A 79 -1.15 5.43 -12.28
CA ALA A 79 -0.19 4.47 -11.75
C ALA A 79 0.40 4.89 -10.39
N TRP A 80 0.63 3.93 -9.50
CA TRP A 80 1.43 4.16 -8.30
C TRP A 80 2.90 4.36 -8.68
N VAL A 81 3.52 5.41 -8.17
CA VAL A 81 4.92 5.73 -8.41
C VAL A 81 5.73 5.46 -7.15
N ALA A 82 6.55 4.41 -7.19
CA ALA A 82 7.51 4.07 -6.16
C ALA A 82 8.90 4.63 -6.53
N SER A 83 9.41 5.57 -5.73
CA SER A 83 10.75 6.13 -5.92
C SER A 83 11.83 5.28 -5.26
N PHE A 84 13.00 5.19 -5.89
CA PHE A 84 14.16 4.47 -5.37
C PHE A 84 15.42 5.29 -5.56
N SER A 85 16.28 5.30 -4.54
CA SER A 85 17.64 5.83 -4.61
C SER A 85 18.59 4.69 -4.91
N ASP A 86 19.45 4.86 -5.91
CA ASP A 86 20.52 3.94 -6.24
C ASP A 86 21.80 4.41 -5.53
N LEU A 87 22.22 3.66 -4.51
CA LEU A 87 23.40 3.94 -3.70
C LEU A 87 24.69 3.45 -4.38
N THR A 88 24.59 2.65 -5.43
CA THR A 88 25.73 2.22 -6.24
C THR A 88 26.13 3.33 -7.21
N THR A 89 25.16 3.95 -7.87
CA THR A 89 25.42 5.01 -8.88
C THR A 89 25.24 6.44 -8.35
N GLY A 90 24.62 6.60 -7.18
CA GLY A 90 24.20 7.92 -6.66
C GLY A 90 22.95 8.48 -7.34
N GLY A 91 22.28 7.68 -8.19
CA GLY A 91 21.12 8.08 -8.97
C GLY A 91 19.77 7.89 -8.27
N ARG A 92 18.70 8.26 -8.97
CA ARG A 92 17.31 8.00 -8.57
C ARG A 92 16.52 7.48 -9.76
N PHE A 93 15.66 6.49 -9.50
CA PHE A 93 14.73 5.95 -10.50
C PHE A 93 13.38 5.65 -9.85
N CYS A 94 12.37 5.47 -10.68
CA CYS A 94 11.00 5.24 -10.28
C CYS A 94 10.47 3.97 -10.94
N VAL A 95 9.68 3.22 -10.18
CA VAL A 95 8.86 2.11 -10.70
C VAL A 95 7.42 2.57 -10.68
N LYS A 96 6.74 2.48 -11.82
CA LYS A 96 5.34 2.84 -11.98
C LYS A 96 4.51 1.56 -12.06
N LEU A 97 3.48 1.43 -11.22
CA LEU A 97 2.69 0.20 -11.06
C LEU A 97 1.20 0.47 -11.24
N TRP A 98 0.54 -0.33 -12.06
CA TRP A 98 -0.91 -0.30 -12.21
C TRP A 98 -1.43 -1.69 -12.53
N ARG A 99 -2.73 -1.88 -12.37
CA ARG A 99 -3.39 -3.14 -12.68
C ARG A 99 -4.43 -2.93 -13.77
N SER A 100 -4.37 -3.77 -14.80
CA SER A 100 -5.41 -3.87 -15.83
C SER A 100 -6.24 -5.13 -15.58
N GLY A 101 -7.56 -4.95 -15.43
CA GLY A 101 -8.47 -6.02 -15.03
C GLY A 101 -8.17 -6.62 -13.66
N ALA A 102 -8.60 -7.85 -13.41
CA ALA A 102 -8.49 -8.46 -12.08
C ALA A 102 -7.09 -9.01 -11.74
N LYS A 103 -6.24 -9.27 -12.74
CA LYS A 103 -5.04 -10.11 -12.55
C LYS A 103 -3.74 -9.54 -13.11
N THR A 104 -3.80 -8.61 -14.06
CA THR A 104 -2.59 -8.19 -14.77
C THR A 104 -1.95 -6.99 -14.08
N LEU A 105 -0.88 -7.24 -13.34
CA LEU A 105 -0.02 -6.19 -12.81
C LEU A 105 0.97 -5.76 -13.89
N HIS A 106 1.03 -4.46 -14.14
CA HIS A 106 2.00 -3.83 -15.02
C HIS A 106 3.02 -3.04 -14.20
N ALA A 107 4.26 -3.01 -14.68
CA ALA A 107 5.36 -2.25 -14.09
C ALA A 107 6.19 -1.58 -15.19
N GLU A 108 6.58 -0.33 -14.96
CA GLU A 108 7.47 0.45 -15.83
C GLU A 108 8.61 1.08 -15.03
N PHE A 109 9.78 1.19 -15.65
CA PHE A 109 10.93 1.93 -15.12
C PHE A 109 11.10 3.29 -15.80
N ASP A 110 11.41 4.32 -15.00
CA ASP A 110 11.81 5.63 -15.50
C ASP A 110 12.80 6.33 -14.54
N ARG A 111 13.53 7.36 -15.00
CA ARG A 111 14.42 8.23 -14.22
C ARG A 111 13.69 9.19 -13.28
N CYS A 112 12.48 8.85 -12.84
CA CYS A 112 11.60 9.74 -12.07
C CYS A 112 11.44 11.12 -12.74
N THR A 113 11.08 11.17 -14.03
CA THR A 113 10.81 12.44 -14.70
C THR A 113 9.82 13.28 -13.87
N ARG A 114 10.15 14.57 -13.67
CA ARG A 114 9.59 15.42 -12.60
C ARG A 114 8.13 15.82 -12.83
N ALA A 115 7.49 15.39 -13.91
CA ALA A 115 6.29 16.03 -14.43
C ALA A 115 5.02 15.18 -14.27
N GLU A 116 4.69 14.77 -13.05
CA GLU A 116 3.35 14.23 -12.80
C GLU A 116 2.81 14.84 -11.53
N LYS A 117 2.03 15.92 -11.73
CA LYS A 117 1.07 16.42 -10.75
C LYS A 117 0.25 15.21 -10.28
N PRO A 118 0.04 15.03 -8.97
CA PRO A 118 -0.88 14.01 -8.50
C PRO A 118 -2.20 14.12 -9.29
N PRO A 119 -2.82 13.01 -9.71
CA PRO A 119 -4.20 13.06 -10.21
C PRO A 119 -5.05 13.84 -9.20
N ASP A 120 -5.95 14.68 -9.71
CA ASP A 120 -6.90 15.33 -8.81
C ASP A 120 -7.76 14.22 -8.16
N ARG A 121 -8.05 14.32 -6.86
CA ARG A 121 -8.85 13.31 -6.15
C ARG A 121 -10.27 13.19 -6.73
N SER A 122 -10.66 14.14 -7.58
CA SER A 122 -11.94 14.18 -8.28
C SER A 122 -11.97 13.43 -9.62
N ASP A 123 -10.86 12.82 -10.07
CA ASP A 123 -10.87 12.02 -11.30
C ASP A 123 -11.74 10.76 -11.07
N PRO A 124 -12.87 10.61 -11.78
CA PRO A 124 -13.79 9.50 -11.54
C PRO A 124 -13.11 8.16 -11.85
N GLU A 125 -13.40 7.18 -11.00
CA GLU A 125 -13.12 5.78 -11.29
C GLU A 125 -14.00 5.33 -12.46
N VAL A 126 -13.44 5.33 -13.67
CA VAL A 126 -14.05 4.70 -14.86
C VAL A 126 -13.82 3.20 -14.82
#